data_AF-A0A972ZF68-F1
#
_entry.id   AF-A0A972ZF68-F1
#
_cell.length_a   1.000
_cell.length_b   1.000
_cell.length_c   1.000
_cell.angle_alpha   90.00
_cell.angle_beta   90.00
_cell.angle_gamma   90.00
#
_symmetry.space_group_name_H-M   'P 1'
#
loop_
_entity.id
_entity.type
_entity.pdbx_description
1 polymer ?
#
loop_
_entity_poly.entity_id
_entity_poly.type
_entity_poly.pdbx_seq_one_letter_code
_entity_poly.pdbx_strand_id
1 'polypeptide(L)'
;MVKRVVMAIIAVFIAWSVLDVVIHGVILKTTYGETASLWRPEGEMKMGLMYAVGAVGAAAFVGLYAAVAKPKSIAAGLKYGLLFGIATGFPMGFGTYCVMPVPVYLAVVWFLGSLVETLVGGAIVGAMIKPSVSSDA
;
A
#
# COMPACT_ATOMS: atom_id res chain seq x y z
N MET A 1 -17.23 12.50 -10.00
CA MET A 1 -16.62 11.28 -9.41
C MET A 1 -15.19 11.06 -9.89
N VAL A 2 -14.92 11.00 -11.20
CA VAL A 2 -13.57 10.74 -11.77
C VAL A 2 -12.46 11.62 -11.19
N LYS A 3 -12.66 12.95 -11.11
CA LYS A 3 -11.67 13.87 -10.48
C LYS A 3 -11.28 13.46 -9.05
N ARG A 4 -12.25 13.02 -8.23
CA ARG A 4 -12.00 12.57 -6.85
C ARG A 4 -11.20 11.27 -6.83
N VAL A 5 -11.48 10.35 -7.76
CA VAL A 5 -10.73 9.09 -7.91
C VAL A 5 -9.28 9.38 -8.30
N VAL A 6 -9.03 10.19 -9.33
CA VAL A 6 -7.68 10.55 -9.76
C VAL A 6 -6.88 11.21 -8.63
N MET A 7 -7.49 12.17 -7.92
CA MET A 7 -6.84 12.81 -6.77
C MET A 7 -6.57 11.82 -5.63
N ALA A 8 -7.46 10.86 -5.38
CA ALA A 8 -7.25 9.83 -4.38
C ALA A 8 -6.12 8.88 -4.76
N ILE A 9 -5.97 8.51 -6.03
CA ILE A 9 -4.83 7.70 -6.51
C ILE A 9 -3.52 8.41 -6.20
N ILE A 10 -3.42 9.70 -6.55
CA ILE A 10 -2.21 10.51 -6.29
C ILE A 10 -1.94 10.59 -4.79
N ALA A 11 -2.96 10.87 -3.98
CA ALA A 11 -2.81 10.98 -2.52
C ALA A 11 -2.36 9.67 -1.88
N VAL A 12 -2.93 8.53 -2.28
CA VAL A 12 -2.52 7.20 -1.80
C VAL A 12 -1.10 6.89 -2.23
N PHE A 13 -0.75 7.11 -3.49
CA PHE A 13 0.61 6.85 -4.00
C PHE A 13 1.67 7.66 -3.24
N ILE A 14 1.41 8.95 -2.98
CA ILE A 14 2.33 9.79 -2.20
C ILE A 14 2.42 9.29 -0.76
N ALA A 15 1.29 8.98 -0.12
CA ALA A 15 1.27 8.50 1.26
C ALA A 15 2.04 7.18 1.42
N TRP A 16 1.85 6.23 0.51
CA TRP A 16 2.60 4.98 0.48
C TRP A 16 4.08 5.23 0.22
N SER A 17 4.45 6.07 -0.76
CA SER A 17 5.86 6.39 -1.02
C SER A 17 6.58 6.98 0.20
N VAL A 18 5.90 7.81 0.99
CA VAL A 18 6.46 8.35 2.24
C VAL A 18 6.62 7.26 3.30
N LEU A 19 5.63 6.37 3.44
CA LEU A 19 5.69 5.24 4.37
C LEU A 19 6.78 4.25 3.96
N ASP A 20 6.92 3.95 2.67
CA ASP A 20 7.96 3.10 2.09
C ASP A 20 9.36 3.63 2.46
N VAL A 21 9.60 4.94 2.34
CA VAL A 21 10.89 5.53 2.75
C VAL A 21 11.18 5.28 4.23
N VAL A 22 10.17 5.35 5.10
CA VAL A 22 10.33 5.08 6.52
C VAL A 22 10.53 3.58 6.78
N ILE A 23 9.67 2.73 6.23
CA ILE A 23 9.69 1.28 6.44
C ILE A 23 10.98 0.69 5.88
N HIS A 24 11.31 0.99 4.62
CA HIS A 24 12.44 0.36 3.93
C HIS A 24 13.76 1.11 4.15
N GLY A 25 13.73 2.44 4.15
CA GLY A 25 14.93 3.28 4.28
C GLY A 25 15.40 3.52 5.72
N VAL A 26 14.52 3.35 6.70
CA VAL A 26 14.85 3.55 8.12
C VAL A 26 14.71 2.26 8.92
N ILE A 27 13.52 1.66 8.97
CA ILE A 27 13.24 0.51 9.84
C ILE A 27 14.01 -0.74 9.37
N LEU A 28 13.93 -1.06 8.08
CA LEU A 28 14.52 -2.27 7.50
C LEU A 28 15.93 -2.09 6.96
N LYS A 29 16.51 -0.88 7.05
CA LYS A 29 17.81 -0.57 6.44
C LYS A 29 18.89 -1.57 6.83
N THR A 30 19.02 -1.87 8.12
CA THR A 30 20.03 -2.81 8.63
C THR A 30 19.73 -4.24 8.15
N THR A 31 18.48 -4.68 8.23
CA THR A 31 18.06 -6.02 7.80
C THR A 31 18.25 -6.23 6.28
N TYR A 32 18.12 -5.19 5.48
CA TYR A 32 18.47 -5.26 4.04
C TYR A 32 19.97 -5.43 3.81
N GLY A 33 20.83 -4.82 4.63
CA GLY A 33 22.27 -5.07 4.60
C GLY A 33 22.63 -6.52 4.91
N GLU A 34 21.97 -7.11 5.92
CA GLU A 34 22.15 -8.52 6.31
C GLU A 34 21.68 -9.52 5.23
N THR A 35 20.76 -9.09 4.37
CA THR A 35 20.16 -9.91 3.32
C THR A 35 20.60 -9.50 1.91
N ALA A 36 21.69 -8.71 1.78
CA ALA A 36 22.15 -8.15 0.51
C ALA A 36 22.28 -9.17 -0.63
N SER A 37 22.67 -10.41 -0.30
CA SER A 37 22.82 -11.51 -1.26
C SER A 37 21.52 -12.00 -1.90
N LEU A 38 20.35 -11.68 -1.31
CA LEU A 38 19.03 -12.03 -1.86
C LEU A 38 18.54 -11.03 -2.90
N TRP A 39 19.13 -9.84 -2.96
CA TRP A 39 18.63 -8.71 -3.74
C TRP A 39 19.43 -8.50 -5.02
N ARG A 40 18.82 -7.82 -5.99
CA ARG A 40 19.58 -7.32 -7.14
C ARG A 40 20.68 -6.36 -6.65
N PRO A 41 21.86 -6.35 -7.30
CA PRO A 41 22.83 -5.29 -7.07
C PRO A 41 22.20 -3.90 -7.22
N GLU A 42 22.65 -2.93 -6.41
CA GLU A 42 22.04 -1.59 -6.36
C GLU A 42 21.95 -0.92 -7.75
N GLY A 43 23.02 -1.00 -8.55
CA GLY A 43 23.06 -0.46 -9.91
C GLY A 43 22.15 -1.18 -10.92
N GLU A 44 21.60 -2.34 -10.57
CA GLU A 44 20.69 -3.13 -11.41
C GLU A 44 19.23 -3.02 -10.97
N MET A 45 18.97 -2.38 -9.82
CA MET A 45 17.62 -2.17 -9.31
C MET A 45 16.82 -1.30 -10.28
N LYS A 46 15.60 -1.75 -10.60
CA LYS A 46 14.75 -1.10 -11.61
C LYS A 46 13.88 -0.04 -10.94
N MET A 47 14.50 1.04 -10.49
CA MET A 47 13.83 2.09 -9.69
C MET A 47 12.61 2.69 -10.39
N GLY A 48 12.69 2.97 -11.70
CA GLY A 48 11.54 3.45 -12.46
C GLY A 48 10.37 2.46 -12.50
N LEU A 49 10.67 1.16 -12.63
CA LEU A 49 9.65 0.10 -12.59
C LEU A 49 9.06 -0.03 -11.18
N MET A 50 9.86 0.14 -10.13
CA MET A 50 9.38 0.11 -8.74
C MET A 50 8.30 1.18 -8.50
N TYR A 51 8.54 2.42 -8.92
CA TYR A 51 7.54 3.49 -8.83
C TYR A 51 6.31 3.22 -9.71
N ALA A 52 6.50 2.67 -10.91
CA ALA A 52 5.39 2.31 -11.78
C ALA A 52 4.50 1.21 -11.17
N VAL A 53 5.10 0.19 -10.55
CA VAL A 53 4.37 -0.86 -9.82
C VAL A 53 3.60 -0.25 -8.64
N GLY A 54 4.21 0.64 -7.87
CA GLY A 54 3.54 1.35 -6.78
C GLY A 54 2.35 2.20 -7.28
N ALA A 55 2.50 2.90 -8.41
CA ALA A 55 1.44 3.71 -9.00
C ALA A 55 0.26 2.84 -9.50
N VAL A 56 0.55 1.69 -10.13
CA VAL A 56 -0.47 0.72 -10.54
C VAL A 56 -1.17 0.12 -9.32
N GLY A 57 -0.43 -0.23 -8.26
CA GLY A 57 -0.98 -0.71 -7.00
C GLY A 57 -1.94 0.28 -6.35
N ALA A 58 -1.53 1.56 -6.25
CA ALA A 58 -2.39 2.62 -5.75
C ALA A 58 -3.64 2.80 -6.62
N ALA A 59 -3.49 2.81 -7.95
CA ALA A 59 -4.62 2.91 -8.88
C ALA A 59 -5.63 1.76 -8.71
N ALA A 60 -5.13 0.53 -8.58
CA ALA A 60 -5.97 -0.65 -8.36
C ALA A 60 -6.68 -0.61 -7.00
N PHE A 61 -5.97 -0.25 -5.92
CA PHE A 61 -6.53 -0.11 -4.58
C PHE A 61 -7.66 0.93 -4.54
N VAL A 62 -7.40 2.13 -5.06
CA VAL A 62 -8.42 3.19 -5.12
C VAL A 62 -9.57 2.79 -6.04
N GLY A 63 -9.29 2.20 -7.19
CA GLY A 63 -10.29 1.74 -8.16
C GLY A 63 -11.23 0.69 -7.57
N LEU A 64 -10.69 -0.29 -6.82
CA LEU A 64 -11.46 -1.33 -6.16
C LEU A 64 -12.39 -0.75 -5.09
N TYR A 65 -11.87 0.17 -4.26
CA TYR A 65 -12.72 0.90 -3.30
C TYR A 65 -13.82 1.68 -4.03
N ALA A 66 -13.48 2.40 -5.11
CA ALA A 66 -14.42 3.20 -5.88
C ALA A 66 -15.54 2.35 -6.53
N ALA A 67 -15.20 1.17 -7.04
CA ALA A 67 -16.14 0.28 -7.70
C ALA A 67 -17.05 -0.49 -6.73
N VAL A 68 -16.47 -1.04 -5.65
CA VAL A 68 -17.16 -2.08 -4.86
C VAL A 68 -17.67 -1.57 -3.52
N ALA A 69 -16.96 -0.66 -2.85
CA ALA A 69 -17.33 -0.26 -1.49
C ALA A 69 -18.64 0.52 -1.44
N LYS A 70 -19.61 0.07 -0.63
CA LYS A 70 -20.87 0.77 -0.34
C LYS A 70 -21.28 0.50 1.12
N PRO A 71 -21.71 1.50 1.89
CA PRO A 71 -21.65 2.94 1.59
C PRO A 71 -20.20 3.46 1.58
N LYS A 72 -19.98 4.62 0.97
CA LYS A 72 -18.67 5.29 1.00
C LYS A 72 -18.49 6.07 2.29
N SER A 73 -17.47 5.74 3.07
CA SER A 73 -17.13 6.42 4.32
C SER A 73 -15.70 6.10 4.76
N ILE A 74 -15.16 6.89 5.69
CA ILE A 74 -13.86 6.59 6.31
C ILE A 74 -13.88 5.22 6.99
N ALA A 75 -14.94 4.88 7.72
CA ALA A 75 -15.07 3.57 8.36
C ALA A 75 -15.07 2.41 7.34
N ALA A 76 -15.77 2.57 6.21
CA ALA A 76 -15.72 1.60 5.12
C ALA A 76 -14.33 1.53 4.47
N GLY A 77 -13.66 2.68 4.33
CA GLY A 77 -12.29 2.78 3.84
C GLY A 77 -11.27 2.07 4.73
N LEU A 78 -11.35 2.26 6.05
CA LEU A 78 -10.50 1.58 7.03
C LEU A 78 -10.74 0.06 7.02
N LYS A 79 -12.01 -0.39 6.99
CA LYS A 79 -12.33 -1.82 6.87
C LYS A 79 -11.78 -2.43 5.58
N TYR A 80 -11.94 -1.70 4.47
CA TYR A 80 -11.37 -2.10 3.18
C TYR A 80 -9.83 -2.18 3.24
N GLY A 81 -9.17 -1.15 3.78
CA GLY A 81 -7.72 -1.10 3.93
C GLY A 81 -7.18 -2.23 4.81
N LEU A 82 -7.85 -2.51 5.94
CA LEU A 82 -7.50 -3.62 6.83
C LEU A 82 -7.56 -4.97 6.10
N LEU A 83 -8.68 -5.26 5.43
CA LEU A 83 -8.85 -6.52 4.71
C LEU A 83 -7.88 -6.65 3.53
N PHE A 84 -7.67 -5.58 2.78
CA PHE A 84 -6.72 -5.56 1.67
C PHE A 84 -5.28 -5.76 2.17
N GLY A 85 -4.90 -5.10 3.26
CA GLY A 85 -3.57 -5.24 3.88
C GLY A 85 -3.32 -6.65 4.41
N ILE A 86 -4.32 -7.28 5.04
CA ILE A 86 -4.21 -8.70 5.41
C ILE A 86 -4.09 -9.58 4.16
N ALA A 87 -4.95 -9.38 3.16
CA ALA A 87 -5.00 -10.20 1.96
C ALA A 87 -3.73 -10.11 1.10
N THR A 88 -2.98 -9.01 1.17
CA THR A 88 -1.78 -8.78 0.35
C THR A 88 -0.50 -8.84 1.16
N GLY A 89 -0.44 -8.12 2.27
CA GLY A 89 0.74 -8.01 3.13
C GLY A 89 1.08 -9.30 3.85
N PHE A 90 0.08 -10.06 4.35
CA PHE A 90 0.37 -11.30 5.08
C PHE A 90 0.92 -12.39 4.15
N PRO A 91 0.28 -12.71 3.00
CA PRO A 91 0.86 -13.65 2.03
C PRO A 91 2.19 -13.18 1.45
N MET A 92 2.38 -11.87 1.23
CA MET A 92 3.66 -11.35 0.75
C MET A 92 4.77 -11.56 1.78
N GLY A 93 4.58 -11.12 3.04
CA GLY A 93 5.58 -11.24 4.08
C GLY A 93 5.90 -12.69 4.43
N PHE A 94 4.89 -13.43 4.90
CA PHE A 94 5.07 -14.80 5.38
C PHE A 94 5.18 -15.82 4.25
N GLY A 95 4.53 -15.59 3.10
CA GLY A 95 4.70 -16.46 1.94
C GLY A 95 6.12 -16.44 1.40
N THR A 96 6.79 -15.28 1.40
CA THR A 96 8.24 -15.22 1.11
C THR A 96 9.04 -15.97 2.17
N TYR A 97 8.76 -15.76 3.46
CA TYR A 97 9.46 -16.47 4.56
C TYR A 97 9.35 -18.00 4.47
N CYS A 98 8.22 -18.53 3.98
CA CYS A 98 8.03 -19.97 3.84
C CYS A 98 9.01 -20.64 2.85
N VAL A 99 9.55 -19.90 1.88
CA VAL A 99 10.35 -20.47 0.77
C VAL A 99 11.72 -19.83 0.59
N MET A 100 11.91 -18.61 1.09
CA MET A 100 13.18 -17.90 1.06
C MET A 100 13.74 -17.75 2.48
N PRO A 101 15.06 -17.81 2.65
CA PRO A 101 15.71 -17.68 3.95
C PRO A 101 15.78 -16.21 4.41
N VAL A 102 14.66 -15.49 4.37
CA VAL A 102 14.56 -14.12 4.89
C VAL A 102 14.42 -14.17 6.42
N PRO A 103 14.95 -13.20 7.18
CA PRO A 103 14.71 -13.12 8.62
C PRO A 103 13.23 -12.96 8.93
N VAL A 104 12.74 -13.62 9.99
CA VAL A 104 11.33 -13.48 10.42
C VAL A 104 10.96 -12.02 10.72
N TYR A 105 11.91 -11.24 11.21
CA TYR A 105 11.74 -9.80 11.44
C TYR A 105 11.35 -9.05 10.15
N LEU A 106 12.00 -9.37 9.02
CA LEU A 106 11.69 -8.78 7.72
C LEU A 106 10.25 -9.09 7.29
N ALA A 107 9.84 -10.36 7.42
CA ALA A 107 8.49 -10.80 7.08
C ALA A 107 7.41 -10.10 7.92
N VAL A 108 7.66 -9.97 9.24
CA VAL A 108 6.74 -9.27 10.16
C VAL A 108 6.63 -7.79 9.80
N VAL A 109 7.75 -7.10 9.56
CA VAL A 109 7.74 -5.68 9.23
C VAL A 109 7.12 -5.42 7.86
N TRP A 110 7.34 -6.28 6.87
CA TRP A 110 6.62 -6.20 5.59
C TRP A 110 5.12 -6.33 5.77
N PHE A 111 4.66 -7.32 6.53
CA PHE A 111 3.23 -7.48 6.79
C PHE A 111 2.64 -6.26 7.53
N LEU A 112 3.24 -5.85 8.65
CA LEU A 112 2.73 -4.74 9.44
C LEU A 112 2.86 -3.40 8.72
N GLY A 113 3.93 -3.20 7.96
CA GLY A 113 4.14 -2.03 7.10
C GLY A 113 3.05 -1.91 6.05
N SER A 114 2.79 -2.98 5.28
CA SER A 114 1.69 -3.02 4.32
C SER A 114 0.34 -2.80 4.98
N LEU A 115 0.12 -3.33 6.21
CA LEU A 115 -1.13 -3.11 6.93
C LEU A 115 -1.33 -1.62 7.29
N VAL A 116 -0.26 -0.95 7.73
CA VAL A 116 -0.29 0.50 8.02
C VAL A 116 -0.56 1.29 6.73
N GLU A 117 0.14 0.97 5.65
CA GLU A 117 -0.05 1.61 4.35
C GLU A 117 -1.48 1.50 3.84
N THR A 118 -2.05 0.29 3.86
CA THR A 118 -3.41 0.09 3.35
C THR A 118 -4.47 0.66 4.28
N LEU A 119 -4.22 0.74 5.59
CA LEU A 119 -5.09 1.47 6.53
C LEU A 119 -5.08 2.98 6.24
N VAL A 120 -3.90 3.58 6.05
CA VAL A 120 -3.76 4.99 5.67
C VAL A 120 -4.42 5.25 4.31
N GLY A 121 -4.13 4.41 3.32
CA GLY A 121 -4.76 4.47 2.00
C GLY A 121 -6.28 4.32 2.09
N GLY A 122 -6.77 3.41 2.93
CA GLY A 122 -8.17 3.18 3.24
C GLY A 122 -8.86 4.42 3.80
N ALA A 123 -8.22 5.07 4.77
CA ALA A 123 -8.70 6.33 5.33
C ALA A 123 -8.79 7.44 4.26
N ILE A 124 -7.76 7.57 3.42
CA ILE A 124 -7.71 8.53 2.32
C ILE A 124 -8.87 8.32 1.34
N VAL A 125 -9.04 7.09 0.82
CA VAL A 125 -10.11 6.82 -0.15
C VAL A 125 -11.50 6.98 0.45
N GLY A 126 -11.68 6.58 1.71
CA GLY A 126 -12.95 6.75 2.43
C GLY A 126 -13.30 8.21 2.72
N ALA A 127 -12.29 9.08 2.87
CA ALA A 127 -12.48 10.52 3.02
C ALA A 127 -12.75 11.23 1.69
N MET A 128 -12.05 10.84 0.62
CA MET A 128 -12.06 11.55 -0.67
C MET A 128 -13.19 11.09 -1.61
N ILE A 129 -13.53 9.79 -1.63
CA ILE A 129 -14.50 9.23 -2.57
C ILE A 129 -15.87 9.18 -1.90
N LYS A 130 -16.50 10.35 -1.77
CA LYS A 130 -17.87 10.49 -1.25
C LYS A 130 -18.89 10.63 -2.38
N PRO A 131 -20.18 10.30 -2.16
CA PRO A 131 -21.25 10.68 -3.08
C PRO A 131 -21.22 12.20 -3.30
N SER A 132 -21.61 12.66 -4.49
CA SER A 132 -21.95 14.09 -4.64
C SER A 132 -23.20 14.34 -3.80
N VAL A 133 -23.19 15.37 -2.97
CA VAL A 133 -24.44 15.93 -2.46
C VAL A 133 -25.16 16.45 -3.70
N SER A 134 -26.24 15.79 -4.12
CA SER A 134 -27.15 16.37 -5.10
C SER A 134 -27.73 17.61 -4.44
N SER A 135 -27.47 18.79 -5.01
CA SER A 135 -28.19 20.01 -4.65
C SER A 135 -29.56 19.96 -5.32
N ASP A 136 -30.42 19.07 -4.86
CA ASP A 136 -31.84 19.12 -5.18
C ASP A 136 -32.56 19.41 -3.87
N ALA A 137 -32.63 20.71 -3.56
CA ALA A 137 -33.52 21.33 -2.59
C ALA A 137 -34.32 22.39 -3.33
#